data_AF-A0AA39ADF1-F1
#
_entry.id   AF-A0AA39ADF1-F1
#
_cell.length_a   1.000
_cell.length_b   1.000
_cell.length_c   1.000
_cell.angle_alpha   90.00
_cell.angle_beta   90.00
_cell.angle_gamma   90.00
#
_symmetry.space_group_name_H-M   'P 1'
#
loop_
_entity.id
_entity.type
_entity.pdbx_description
1 polymer ?
#
loop_
_entity_poly.entity_id
_entity_poly.type
_entity_poly.pdbx_seq_one_letter_code
_entity_poly.pdbx_strand_id
1 'polypeptide(L)'
;MSLSIFLLSLVTIPLSLHAFPAPRGVLLNCGSTKEIVTTNLKFITDEGFISVGNSSTLKTPDLFPILSTLRYFPDKSAQKYCYVIPVIKGGKYLIRTTYYYGGFDGGNEPPVFEQIIDGTKWGIVNTTEDYAKGLTSYYEIVVAALGKTLSVCLARNGKTVSSPFITALELENMEASVYNSTDFTKYALNVVARHSFGSNDDIVSFPDDPYNRFWQPFMDNNPIVESHSNITSSDFWNTPPLKVFKSAITTSRGKTLKVQWPTEPLPSSKYYISLYFQDNRTPSPFSWRVFSVSVNGKNFFTNLNVTTDGVMVYGTQWPLSGLTEIAMTPGADIPVGPVINAGEIFQMLPLGGRTLTRDVMGMEDLARGFNNPPSDWSGDPCLPQNNSWTGVTCTTGKLTRVVTLNLTNFGLAGSLSPSIANLTGLTHLWLGGNKLSGPIPEMSTLNELRTL
;
A
#
# COMPACT_ATOMS: atom_id res chain seq x y z
N MET A 1 -50.23 -38.71 -45.52
CA MET A 1 -49.14 -39.34 -44.77
C MET A 1 -47.82 -38.84 -45.31
N SER A 2 -47.19 -37.89 -44.62
CA SER A 2 -45.78 -37.52 -44.81
C SER A 2 -45.27 -37.03 -43.46
N LEU A 3 -44.28 -37.74 -42.92
CA LEU A 3 -43.65 -37.49 -41.62
C LEU A 3 -42.67 -36.33 -41.77
N SER A 4 -42.88 -35.22 -41.07
CA SER A 4 -41.87 -34.17 -40.90
C SER A 4 -41.17 -34.36 -39.57
N ILE A 5 -39.90 -34.72 -39.62
CA ILE A 5 -38.98 -34.83 -38.48
C ILE A 5 -38.55 -33.41 -38.09
N PHE A 6 -38.89 -32.97 -36.89
CA PHE A 6 -38.38 -31.74 -36.28
C PHE A 6 -37.04 -32.06 -35.61
N LEU A 7 -35.93 -31.61 -36.18
CA LEU A 7 -34.63 -31.56 -35.47
C LEU A 7 -34.64 -30.32 -34.56
N LEU A 8 -34.67 -30.53 -33.24
CA LEU A 8 -34.25 -29.50 -32.28
C LEU A 8 -32.73 -29.46 -32.24
N SER A 9 -32.13 -28.38 -32.74
CA SER A 9 -30.73 -28.07 -32.47
C SER A 9 -30.61 -27.54 -31.04
N LEU A 10 -30.00 -28.32 -30.15
CA LEU A 10 -29.48 -27.81 -28.88
C LEU A 10 -28.29 -26.88 -29.21
N VAL A 11 -28.53 -25.57 -29.18
CA VAL A 11 -27.45 -24.59 -29.09
C VAL A 11 -26.93 -24.63 -27.66
N THR A 12 -25.86 -25.39 -27.44
CA THR A 12 -25.06 -25.30 -26.23
C THR A 12 -24.36 -23.94 -26.23
N ILE A 13 -24.88 -22.98 -25.47
CA ILE A 13 -24.14 -21.75 -25.14
C ILE A 13 -22.95 -22.20 -24.29
N PRO A 14 -21.70 -21.98 -24.72
CA PRO A 14 -20.57 -22.25 -23.84
C PRO A 14 -20.70 -21.31 -22.63
N LEU A 15 -20.77 -21.88 -21.42
CA LEU A 15 -20.57 -21.11 -20.21
C LEU A 15 -19.22 -20.40 -20.36
N SER A 16 -19.25 -19.09 -20.56
CA SER A 16 -18.07 -18.27 -20.41
C SER A 16 -17.55 -18.49 -19.00
N LEU A 17 -16.34 -19.06 -18.90
CA LEU A 17 -15.51 -18.95 -17.72
C LEU A 17 -15.53 -17.47 -17.31
N HIS A 18 -16.06 -17.17 -16.13
CA HIS A 18 -16.08 -15.81 -15.61
C HIS A 18 -14.63 -15.40 -15.40
N ALA A 19 -14.03 -14.73 -16.40
CA ALA A 19 -12.81 -13.99 -16.19
C ALA A 19 -13.14 -12.94 -15.12
N PHE A 20 -12.49 -13.05 -13.96
CA PHE A 20 -12.61 -12.00 -12.95
C PHE A 20 -12.21 -10.68 -13.62
N PRO A 21 -13.03 -9.62 -13.53
CA PRO A 21 -12.63 -8.32 -14.07
C PRO A 21 -11.33 -7.93 -13.39
N ALA A 22 -10.39 -7.37 -14.17
CA ALA A 22 -9.14 -6.86 -13.63
C ALA A 22 -9.42 -5.92 -12.43
N PRO A 23 -8.53 -5.90 -11.42
CA PRO A 23 -8.66 -5.01 -10.29
C PRO A 23 -8.91 -3.57 -10.78
N ARG A 24 -9.84 -2.88 -10.12
CA ARG A 24 -10.15 -1.49 -10.47
C ARG A 24 -9.05 -0.60 -9.88
N GLY A 25 -8.10 -0.20 -10.70
CA GLY A 25 -6.93 0.51 -10.18
C GLY A 25 -6.10 1.20 -11.24
N VAL A 26 -4.97 1.74 -10.79
CA VAL A 26 -3.92 2.31 -11.63
C VAL A 26 -2.64 1.56 -11.32
N LEU A 27 -2.08 0.89 -12.33
CA LEU A 27 -0.83 0.14 -12.23
C LEU A 27 0.21 0.83 -13.11
N LEU A 28 1.23 1.42 -12.51
CA LEU A 28 2.26 2.18 -13.19
C LEU A 28 3.55 1.37 -13.29
N ASN A 29 4.09 1.26 -14.50
CA ASN A 29 5.46 0.84 -14.73
C ASN A 29 6.36 2.07 -14.82
N CYS A 30 7.14 2.32 -13.77
CA CYS A 30 7.85 3.57 -13.59
C CYS A 30 9.05 3.67 -14.54
N GLY A 31 9.19 4.81 -15.21
CA GLY A 31 10.26 5.06 -16.18
C GLY A 31 10.12 4.32 -17.51
N SER A 32 9.04 3.55 -17.73
CA SER A 32 8.75 2.95 -19.03
C SER A 32 8.08 3.95 -19.97
N THR A 33 8.42 3.87 -21.25
CA THR A 33 7.73 4.58 -22.34
C THR A 33 6.64 3.74 -23.00
N LYS A 34 6.44 2.50 -22.53
CA LYS A 34 5.49 1.55 -23.10
C LYS A 34 4.65 0.91 -22.00
N GLU A 35 3.38 0.67 -22.34
CA GLU A 35 2.50 -0.16 -21.53
C GLU A 35 2.98 -1.62 -21.58
N ILE A 36 2.81 -2.33 -20.46
CA ILE A 36 3.12 -3.74 -20.33
C ILE A 36 1.83 -4.47 -19.97
N VAL A 37 1.50 -5.49 -20.75
CA VAL A 37 0.37 -6.38 -20.49
C VAL A 37 0.94 -7.72 -20.06
N THR A 38 0.67 -8.11 -18.81
CA THR A 38 0.90 -9.48 -18.34
C THR A 38 -0.33 -10.32 -18.64
N THR A 39 -0.31 -11.60 -18.29
CA THR A 39 -1.47 -12.50 -18.50
C THR A 39 -2.76 -11.95 -17.91
N ASN A 40 -2.68 -11.23 -16.78
CA ASN A 40 -3.84 -10.85 -15.98
C ASN A 40 -3.92 -9.34 -15.68
N LEU A 41 -2.82 -8.58 -15.81
CA LEU A 41 -2.75 -7.18 -15.42
C LEU A 41 -2.16 -6.31 -16.53
N LYS A 42 -2.60 -5.06 -16.60
CA LYS A 42 -2.08 -4.04 -17.51
C LYS A 42 -1.40 -2.93 -16.72
N PHE A 43 -0.11 -2.77 -16.92
CA PHE A 43 0.68 -1.66 -16.40
C PHE A 43 0.82 -0.58 -17.47
N ILE A 44 0.43 0.65 -17.13
CA ILE A 44 0.58 1.82 -17.99
C ILE A 44 1.88 2.55 -17.67
N THR A 45 2.25 3.53 -18.50
CA THR A 45 3.39 4.40 -18.20
C THR A 45 3.09 5.30 -17.01
N ASP A 46 4.13 5.78 -16.33
CA ASP A 46 4.00 6.71 -15.22
C ASP A 46 3.94 8.18 -15.64
N GLU A 47 3.90 8.44 -16.96
CA GLU A 47 3.76 9.76 -17.53
C GLU A 47 2.41 10.39 -17.15
N GLY A 48 2.44 11.68 -16.80
CA GLY A 48 1.25 12.42 -16.36
C GLY A 48 0.91 12.25 -14.87
N PHE A 49 1.49 11.26 -14.19
CA PHE A 49 1.35 11.09 -12.72
C PHE A 49 2.51 11.73 -11.95
N ILE A 50 3.64 11.96 -12.62
CA ILE A 50 4.81 12.67 -12.08
C ILE A 50 5.47 13.51 -13.16
N SER A 51 6.02 14.67 -12.78
CA SER A 51 6.61 15.65 -13.70
C SER A 51 8.14 15.74 -13.63
N VAL A 52 8.76 15.03 -12.67
CA VAL A 52 10.20 15.09 -12.38
C VAL A 52 10.83 13.70 -12.34
N GLY A 53 12.16 13.67 -12.28
CA GLY A 53 12.94 12.43 -12.24
C GLY A 53 13.29 11.90 -13.63
N ASN A 54 14.29 11.03 -13.65
CA ASN A 54 14.86 10.45 -14.86
C ASN A 54 14.49 8.96 -14.93
N SER A 55 14.38 8.41 -16.13
CA SER A 55 14.17 6.98 -16.33
C SER A 55 15.48 6.24 -16.60
N SER A 56 15.51 4.95 -16.26
CA SER A 56 16.59 4.03 -16.62
C SER A 56 16.02 2.67 -17.01
N THR A 57 16.73 1.97 -17.90
CA THR A 57 16.44 0.58 -18.29
C THR A 57 17.52 -0.33 -17.72
N LEU A 58 17.08 -1.37 -17.03
CA LEU A 58 17.94 -2.38 -16.43
C LEU A 58 18.32 -3.44 -17.47
N LYS A 59 19.57 -3.87 -17.45
CA LYS A 59 20.13 -4.85 -18.40
C LYS A 59 20.21 -6.27 -17.83
N THR A 60 19.59 -6.52 -16.68
CA THR A 60 19.61 -7.85 -16.08
C THR A 60 18.80 -8.82 -16.95
N PRO A 61 19.38 -9.97 -17.36
CA PRO A 61 18.68 -10.98 -18.14
C PRO A 61 17.45 -11.52 -17.38
N ASP A 62 16.44 -11.95 -18.13
CA ASP A 62 15.27 -12.70 -17.64
C ASP A 62 14.44 -12.00 -16.54
N LEU A 63 14.59 -10.68 -16.39
CA LEU A 63 13.71 -9.92 -15.50
C LEU A 63 12.28 -9.94 -15.99
N PHE A 64 11.35 -10.03 -15.03
CA PHE A 64 9.95 -9.80 -15.32
C PHE A 64 9.79 -8.39 -15.91
N PRO A 65 8.99 -8.19 -16.98
CA PRO A 65 9.00 -6.93 -17.74
C PRO A 65 8.73 -5.67 -16.91
N ILE A 66 7.91 -5.76 -15.86
CA ILE A 66 7.64 -4.62 -14.96
C ILE A 66 8.85 -4.18 -14.12
N LEU A 67 9.89 -5.02 -14.05
CA LEU A 67 11.14 -4.74 -13.33
C LEU A 67 12.25 -4.23 -14.25
N SER A 68 12.01 -4.16 -15.57
CA SER A 68 13.03 -3.80 -16.56
C SER A 68 13.31 -2.29 -16.63
N THR A 69 12.44 -1.47 -16.06
CA THR A 69 12.57 -0.01 -16.04
C THR A 69 12.35 0.53 -14.64
N LEU A 70 12.95 1.69 -14.36
CA LEU A 70 12.67 2.45 -13.15
C LEU A 70 12.74 3.94 -13.41
N ARG A 71 12.13 4.72 -12.50
CA ARG A 71 12.34 6.16 -12.38
C ARG A 71 13.18 6.46 -11.14
N TYR A 72 14.14 7.35 -11.27
CA TYR A 72 15.01 7.80 -10.17
C TYR A 72 15.07 9.33 -10.07
N PHE A 73 15.41 9.83 -8.89
CA PHE A 73 15.31 11.24 -8.55
C PHE A 73 16.66 11.80 -8.06
N PRO A 74 17.47 12.39 -8.97
CA PRO A 74 18.84 12.81 -8.65
C PRO A 74 18.94 14.20 -8.00
N ASP A 75 17.90 15.03 -8.08
CA ASP A 75 17.93 16.42 -7.60
C ASP A 75 17.96 16.52 -6.08
N LYS A 76 19.14 16.73 -5.50
CA LYS A 76 19.33 16.81 -4.04
C LYS A 76 18.73 18.05 -3.36
N SER A 77 18.26 19.04 -4.14
CA SER A 77 17.67 20.27 -3.57
C SER A 77 16.22 20.08 -3.14
N ALA A 78 15.50 19.14 -3.76
CA ALA A 78 14.12 18.81 -3.45
C ALA A 78 13.99 18.03 -2.13
N GLN A 79 12.94 18.33 -1.38
CA GLN A 79 12.63 17.62 -0.13
C GLN A 79 11.90 16.29 -0.35
N LYS A 80 11.15 16.17 -1.45
CA LYS A 80 10.41 14.96 -1.85
C LYS A 80 10.03 15.00 -3.34
N TYR A 81 9.68 13.84 -3.89
CA TYR A 81 9.17 13.70 -5.25
C TYR A 81 7.88 12.90 -5.21
N CYS A 82 6.79 13.46 -5.72
CA CYS A 82 5.45 12.92 -5.51
C CYS A 82 4.78 12.54 -6.83
N TYR A 83 4.31 11.29 -6.89
CA TYR A 83 3.25 10.89 -7.80
C TYR A 83 1.92 11.44 -7.28
N VAL A 84 1.08 11.96 -8.17
CA VAL A 84 -0.27 12.43 -7.85
C VAL A 84 -1.27 11.66 -8.69
N ILE A 85 -2.10 10.85 -8.04
CA ILE A 85 -2.95 9.88 -8.72
C ILE A 85 -4.41 10.25 -8.49
N PRO A 86 -5.23 10.39 -9.56
CA PRO A 86 -6.66 10.61 -9.43
C PRO A 86 -7.35 9.43 -8.73
N VAL A 87 -8.19 9.73 -7.75
CA VAL A 87 -8.92 8.74 -6.94
C VAL A 87 -10.33 9.21 -6.65
N ILE A 88 -11.18 8.27 -6.24
CA ILE A 88 -12.54 8.54 -5.78
C ILE A 88 -12.43 8.96 -4.33
N LYS A 89 -12.89 10.18 -4.01
CA LYS A 89 -12.96 10.66 -2.63
C LYS A 89 -13.81 9.71 -1.77
N GLY A 90 -13.25 9.29 -0.64
CA GLY A 90 -13.84 8.29 0.25
C GLY A 90 -13.59 6.83 -0.17
N GLY A 91 -13.01 6.60 -1.35
CA GLY A 91 -12.59 5.28 -1.79
C GLY A 91 -11.45 4.74 -0.94
N LYS A 92 -11.40 3.40 -0.81
CA LYS A 92 -10.34 2.69 -0.09
C LYS A 92 -9.39 2.07 -1.11
N TYR A 93 -8.10 2.19 -0.85
CA TYR A 93 -7.08 1.79 -1.79
C TYR A 93 -6.00 0.98 -1.09
N LEU A 94 -5.60 -0.14 -1.69
CA LEU A 94 -4.32 -0.78 -1.45
C LEU A 94 -3.29 -0.12 -2.36
N ILE A 95 -2.21 0.39 -1.78
CA ILE A 95 -1.08 0.97 -2.50
C ILE A 95 0.09 0.02 -2.34
N ARG A 96 0.74 -0.33 -3.46
CA ARG A 96 2.00 -1.07 -3.46
C ARG A 96 3.08 -0.28 -4.18
N THR A 97 4.23 -0.13 -3.55
CA THR A 97 5.45 0.36 -4.18
C THR A 97 6.46 -0.75 -4.31
N THR A 98 7.00 -0.91 -5.51
CA THR A 98 7.93 -2.00 -5.86
C THR A 98 9.28 -1.41 -6.27
N TYR A 99 10.35 -2.03 -5.80
CA TYR A 99 11.72 -1.56 -5.94
C TYR A 99 12.64 -2.71 -6.33
N TYR A 100 13.18 -2.64 -7.55
CA TYR A 100 14.27 -3.48 -8.00
C TYR A 100 15.45 -2.59 -8.40
N TYR A 101 16.50 -2.59 -7.59
CA TYR A 101 17.63 -1.66 -7.74
C TYR A 101 18.48 -1.96 -8.98
N GLY A 102 18.84 -3.24 -9.18
CA GLY A 102 19.58 -3.69 -10.37
C GLY A 102 20.90 -2.98 -10.67
N GLY A 103 21.46 -2.21 -9.72
CA GLY A 103 22.68 -1.42 -9.92
C GLY A 103 22.53 -0.31 -10.97
N PHE A 104 21.33 0.28 -11.12
CA PHE A 104 21.01 1.19 -12.23
C PHE A 104 21.91 2.43 -12.35
N ASP A 105 22.49 2.89 -11.24
CA ASP A 105 23.39 4.05 -11.17
C ASP A 105 24.88 3.65 -11.16
N GLY A 106 25.18 2.36 -11.34
CA GLY A 106 26.53 1.79 -11.25
C GLY A 106 27.07 1.66 -9.83
N GLY A 107 26.28 1.97 -8.80
CA GLY A 107 26.66 1.86 -7.40
C GLY A 107 26.47 0.44 -6.82
N ASN A 108 27.28 0.10 -5.82
CA ASN A 108 27.21 -1.18 -5.11
C ASN A 108 26.23 -1.17 -3.92
N GLU A 109 25.80 0.01 -3.48
CA GLU A 109 24.91 0.17 -2.32
C GLU A 109 23.63 0.88 -2.75
N PRO A 110 22.46 0.23 -2.62
CA PRO A 110 21.19 0.88 -2.93
C PRO A 110 20.91 2.02 -1.94
N PRO A 111 20.25 3.10 -2.37
CA PRO A 111 19.90 4.21 -1.50
C PRO A 111 18.81 3.81 -0.52
N VAL A 112 18.96 4.24 0.74
CA VAL A 112 17.91 4.18 1.76
C VAL A 112 17.19 5.52 1.81
N PHE A 113 15.86 5.52 1.68
CA PHE A 113 15.05 6.74 1.61
C PHE A 113 13.67 6.50 2.26
N GLU A 114 12.82 7.52 2.29
CA GLU A 114 11.51 7.46 2.93
C GLU A 114 10.38 7.46 1.90
N GLN A 115 9.25 6.87 2.26
CA GLN A 115 7.99 6.97 1.54
C GLN A 115 6.97 7.73 2.37
N ILE A 116 6.13 8.50 1.68
CA ILE A 116 5.08 9.33 2.25
C ILE A 116 3.79 9.06 1.46
N ILE A 117 2.69 8.89 2.17
CA ILE A 117 1.35 8.71 1.62
C ILE A 117 0.47 9.88 2.09
N ASP A 118 0.01 10.71 1.15
CA ASP A 118 -0.88 11.86 1.41
C ASP A 118 -0.45 12.72 2.62
N GLY A 119 0.82 13.15 2.63
CA GLY A 119 1.41 13.94 3.72
C GLY A 119 1.74 13.17 5.01
N THR A 120 1.40 11.88 5.09
CA THR A 120 1.74 11.00 6.21
C THR A 120 3.00 10.20 5.92
N LYS A 121 3.98 10.20 6.83
CA LYS A 121 5.16 9.35 6.70
C LYS A 121 4.76 7.88 6.76
N TRP A 122 4.99 7.16 5.66
CA TRP A 122 4.62 5.75 5.53
C TRP A 122 5.72 4.84 6.09
N GLY A 123 6.95 4.97 5.61
CA GLY A 123 8.03 4.05 6.02
C GLY A 123 9.37 4.36 5.37
N ILE A 124 10.37 3.55 5.70
CA ILE A 124 11.70 3.60 5.09
C ILE A 124 11.77 2.53 4.01
N VAL A 125 12.25 2.90 2.83
CA VAL A 125 12.65 1.96 1.78
C VAL A 125 14.10 1.62 1.99
N ASN A 126 14.34 0.34 2.23
CA ASN A 126 15.67 -0.23 2.29
C ASN A 126 15.66 -1.53 1.48
N THR A 127 16.37 -1.54 0.36
CA THR A 127 16.45 -2.71 -0.53
C THR A 127 17.79 -3.43 -0.41
N THR A 128 18.62 -3.11 0.59
CA THR A 128 20.00 -3.62 0.71
C THR A 128 20.04 -5.15 0.79
N GLU A 129 19.20 -5.75 1.64
CA GLU A 129 19.19 -7.20 1.83
C GLU A 129 18.64 -7.95 0.60
N ASP A 130 17.55 -7.44 0.02
CA ASP A 130 16.96 -8.02 -1.18
C ASP A 130 17.91 -7.90 -2.37
N TYR A 131 18.55 -6.74 -2.55
CA TYR A 131 19.53 -6.55 -3.60
C TYR A 131 20.72 -7.51 -3.48
N ALA A 132 21.22 -7.74 -2.26
CA ALA A 132 22.30 -8.71 -2.03
C ALA A 132 21.93 -10.15 -2.43
N LYS A 133 20.63 -10.47 -2.49
CA LYS A 133 20.08 -11.75 -2.92
C LYS A 133 19.58 -11.74 -4.37
N GLY A 134 19.70 -10.61 -5.09
CA GLY A 134 19.13 -10.41 -6.42
C GLY A 134 17.60 -10.36 -6.44
N LEU A 135 16.96 -10.01 -5.31
CA LEU A 135 15.51 -9.98 -5.14
C LEU A 135 14.95 -8.56 -5.27
N THR A 136 13.62 -8.51 -5.37
CA THR A 136 12.83 -7.27 -5.41
C THR A 136 12.20 -7.01 -4.05
N SER A 137 12.19 -5.75 -3.61
CA SER A 137 11.46 -5.31 -2.42
C SER A 137 10.12 -4.72 -2.80
N TYR A 138 9.10 -4.90 -1.97
CA TYR A 138 7.84 -4.18 -2.10
C TYR A 138 7.27 -3.80 -0.74
N TYR A 139 6.45 -2.74 -0.71
CA TYR A 139 5.80 -2.23 0.48
C TYR A 139 4.32 -2.00 0.18
N GLU A 140 3.45 -2.35 1.11
CA GLU A 140 2.00 -2.19 0.93
C GLU A 140 1.35 -1.40 2.07
N ILE A 141 0.38 -0.56 1.72
CA ILE A 141 -0.43 0.19 2.67
C ILE A 141 -1.87 0.28 2.21
N VAL A 142 -2.82 0.22 3.14
CA VAL A 142 -4.23 0.50 2.87
C VAL A 142 -4.60 1.85 3.47
N VAL A 143 -5.18 2.73 2.64
CA VAL A 143 -5.66 4.06 3.06
C VAL A 143 -7.03 4.36 2.47
N ALA A 144 -7.74 5.32 3.06
CA ALA A 144 -8.89 5.95 2.41
C ALA A 144 -8.50 7.30 1.82
N ALA A 145 -8.93 7.57 0.59
CA ALA A 145 -8.69 8.84 -0.07
C ALA A 145 -9.55 9.95 0.55
N LEU A 146 -8.92 10.97 1.15
CA LEU A 146 -9.63 12.11 1.72
C LEU A 146 -9.94 13.21 0.66
N GLY A 147 -9.18 13.21 -0.43
CA GLY A 147 -9.33 14.11 -1.58
C GLY A 147 -9.77 13.39 -2.86
N LYS A 148 -9.70 14.12 -3.99
CA LYS A 148 -9.89 13.54 -5.35
C LYS A 148 -8.59 13.04 -5.97
N THR A 149 -7.49 13.24 -5.27
CA THR A 149 -6.16 12.79 -5.62
C THR A 149 -5.54 12.17 -4.37
N LEU A 150 -4.54 11.32 -4.59
CA LEU A 150 -3.72 10.72 -3.55
C LEU A 150 -2.27 10.83 -3.99
N SER A 151 -1.41 11.31 -3.10
CA SER A 151 0.02 11.47 -3.39
C SER A 151 0.86 10.35 -2.78
N VAL A 152 1.73 9.74 -3.57
CA VAL A 152 2.78 8.82 -3.10
C VAL A 152 4.12 9.48 -3.36
N CYS A 153 4.86 9.81 -2.30
CA CYS A 153 6.11 10.54 -2.42
C CYS A 153 7.31 9.75 -1.90
N LEU A 154 8.45 9.96 -2.55
CA LEU A 154 9.76 9.50 -2.08
C LEU A 154 10.54 10.69 -1.56
N ALA A 155 11.16 10.56 -0.39
CA ALA A 155 11.91 11.63 0.24
C ALA A 155 13.29 11.17 0.69
N ARG A 156 14.29 12.02 0.49
CA ARG A 156 15.64 11.77 0.99
C ARG A 156 15.65 11.92 2.52
N ASN A 157 16.53 11.17 3.18
CA ASN A 157 16.84 11.33 4.59
C ASN A 157 18.36 11.39 4.79
N GLY A 158 18.82 11.55 6.04
CA GLY A 158 20.25 11.65 6.37
C GLY A 158 21.10 10.42 6.01
N LYS A 159 20.48 9.30 5.61
CA LYS A 159 21.14 8.06 5.17
C LYS A 159 21.10 7.87 3.66
N THR A 160 20.45 8.75 2.90
CA THR A 160 20.28 8.58 1.45
C THR A 160 21.58 8.91 0.70
N VAL A 161 22.32 7.86 0.33
CA VAL A 161 23.63 7.95 -0.34
C VAL A 161 23.55 8.24 -1.85
N SER A 162 22.56 7.69 -2.56
CA SER A 162 22.35 7.91 -4.00
C SER A 162 20.90 8.35 -4.30
N SER A 163 20.36 8.12 -5.50
CA SER A 163 19.06 8.66 -5.93
C SER A 163 17.90 7.76 -5.48
N PRO A 164 16.90 8.24 -4.71
CA PRO A 164 15.65 7.52 -4.54
C PRO A 164 15.10 7.08 -5.90
N PHE A 165 14.50 5.91 -5.96
CA PHE A 165 14.01 5.32 -7.20
C PHE A 165 12.74 4.51 -6.94
N ILE A 166 11.98 4.20 -7.97
CA ILE A 166 10.80 3.33 -7.93
C ILE A 166 10.66 2.59 -9.26
N THR A 167 10.28 1.32 -9.18
CA THR A 167 10.15 0.41 -10.33
C THR A 167 8.70 0.27 -10.76
N ALA A 168 7.79 0.07 -9.81
CA ALA A 168 6.35 0.06 -10.08
C ALA A 168 5.56 0.70 -8.93
N LEU A 169 4.40 1.26 -9.27
CA LEU A 169 3.45 1.82 -8.32
C LEU A 169 2.04 1.34 -8.66
N GLU A 170 1.41 0.63 -7.74
CA GLU A 170 0.09 0.04 -7.92
C GLU A 170 -0.89 0.67 -6.93
N LEU A 171 -2.06 1.09 -7.42
CA LEU A 171 -3.18 1.60 -6.63
C LEU A 171 -4.44 0.81 -6.96
N GLU A 172 -4.84 -0.08 -6.05
CA GLU A 172 -5.96 -1.00 -6.24
C GLU A 172 -7.15 -0.57 -5.38
N ASN A 173 -8.31 -0.34 -6.00
CA ASN A 173 -9.53 0.00 -5.29
C ASN A 173 -10.07 -1.21 -4.53
N MET A 174 -10.38 -1.00 -3.25
CA MET A 174 -10.97 -2.00 -2.38
C MET A 174 -12.41 -1.64 -2.05
N GLU A 175 -13.25 -2.66 -1.87
CA GLU A 175 -14.61 -2.45 -1.39
C GLU A 175 -14.61 -1.82 0.01
N ALA A 176 -15.65 -1.03 0.30
CA ALA A 176 -15.77 -0.33 1.57
C ALA A 176 -15.81 -1.29 2.78
N SER A 177 -16.32 -2.50 2.59
CA SER A 177 -16.39 -3.59 3.58
C SER A 177 -15.01 -4.06 4.03
N VAL A 178 -14.02 -4.14 3.14
CA VAL A 178 -12.70 -4.73 3.43
C VAL A 178 -11.93 -3.90 4.45
N TYR A 179 -11.58 -4.48 5.60
CA TYR A 179 -11.00 -3.77 6.76
C TYR A 179 -11.85 -2.64 7.38
N ASN A 180 -13.18 -2.64 7.22
CA ASN A 180 -14.10 -1.64 7.78
C ASN A 180 -14.06 -1.44 9.31
N SER A 181 -13.46 -2.36 10.07
CA SER A 181 -13.21 -2.21 11.50
C SER A 181 -12.17 -1.13 11.83
N THR A 182 -11.44 -0.62 10.83
CA THR A 182 -10.43 0.43 11.00
C THR A 182 -11.02 1.81 10.66
N ASP A 183 -10.81 2.78 11.54
CA ASP A 183 -11.11 4.19 11.28
C ASP A 183 -10.06 4.80 10.34
N PHE A 184 -10.30 4.69 9.03
CA PHE A 184 -9.42 5.23 7.99
C PHE A 184 -9.37 6.76 7.92
N THR A 185 -10.12 7.49 8.76
CA THR A 185 -9.94 8.93 8.94
C THR A 185 -8.81 9.26 9.91
N LYS A 186 -8.35 8.27 10.68
CA LYS A 186 -7.29 8.42 11.68
C LYS A 186 -6.09 7.51 11.45
N TYR A 187 -6.28 6.37 10.77
CA TYR A 187 -5.24 5.37 10.59
C TYR A 187 -5.15 4.88 9.16
N ALA A 188 -3.93 4.60 8.71
CA ALA A 188 -3.66 3.71 7.61
C ALA A 188 -3.26 2.31 8.15
N LEU A 189 -3.39 1.28 7.32
CA LEU A 189 -2.90 -0.06 7.62
C LEU A 189 -1.65 -0.34 6.80
N ASN A 190 -0.48 -0.18 7.41
CA ASN A 190 0.79 -0.56 6.80
C ASN A 190 0.95 -2.08 6.91
N VAL A 191 1.04 -2.79 5.79
CA VAL A 191 1.14 -4.26 5.78
C VAL A 191 2.51 -4.65 6.31
N VAL A 192 2.53 -5.54 7.29
CA VAL A 192 3.76 -6.11 7.83
C VAL A 192 3.96 -7.53 7.35
N ALA A 193 2.89 -8.33 7.35
CA ALA A 193 2.93 -9.70 6.88
C ALA A 193 1.55 -10.10 6.38
N ARG A 194 1.50 -10.80 5.24
CA ARG A 194 0.32 -11.47 4.73
C ARG A 194 0.75 -12.81 4.15
N HIS A 195 0.35 -13.90 4.81
CA HIS A 195 0.89 -15.22 4.50
C HIS A 195 -0.16 -16.30 4.38
N SER A 196 0.10 -17.22 3.46
CA SER A 196 -0.51 -18.55 3.36
C SER A 196 0.38 -19.54 4.14
N PHE A 197 -0.17 -20.19 5.16
CA PHE A 197 0.58 -21.05 6.07
C PHE A 197 0.61 -22.51 5.61
N GLY A 198 1.77 -23.13 5.72
CA GLY A 198 1.96 -24.54 5.36
C GLY A 198 2.03 -24.77 3.85
N SER A 199 2.40 -23.75 3.08
CA SER A 199 2.64 -23.83 1.64
C SER A 199 4.03 -23.29 1.33
N ASN A 200 4.69 -23.88 0.33
CA ASN A 200 5.89 -23.39 -0.32
C ASN A 200 5.63 -22.99 -1.78
N ASP A 201 4.37 -22.81 -2.15
CA ASP A 201 3.95 -22.38 -3.48
C ASP A 201 4.32 -20.92 -3.74
N ASP A 202 4.15 -20.47 -4.98
CA ASP A 202 4.31 -19.07 -5.36
C ASP A 202 3.31 -18.14 -4.63
N ILE A 203 3.63 -16.85 -4.61
CA ILE A 203 2.77 -15.80 -4.05
C ILE A 203 1.37 -15.87 -4.68
N VAL A 204 0.35 -16.03 -3.83
CA VAL A 204 -1.04 -15.93 -4.28
C VAL A 204 -1.40 -14.45 -4.43
N SER A 205 -1.87 -14.06 -5.61
CA SER A 205 -2.25 -12.70 -5.99
C SER A 205 -3.35 -12.73 -7.06
N PHE A 206 -3.55 -11.66 -7.83
CA PHE A 206 -4.52 -11.68 -8.93
C PHE A 206 -4.16 -12.76 -9.98
N PRO A 207 -5.12 -13.59 -10.46
CA PRO A 207 -6.58 -13.42 -10.40
C PRO A 207 -7.26 -14.10 -9.21
N ASP A 208 -6.53 -14.81 -8.35
CA ASP A 208 -7.12 -15.51 -7.22
C ASP A 208 -7.55 -14.55 -6.11
N ASP A 209 -6.79 -13.46 -5.91
CA ASP A 209 -7.16 -12.36 -5.02
C ASP A 209 -7.76 -11.20 -5.85
N PRO A 210 -9.04 -10.83 -5.66
CA PRO A 210 -9.69 -9.79 -6.45
C PRO A 210 -9.15 -8.38 -6.18
N TYR A 211 -8.45 -8.17 -5.06
CA TYR A 211 -7.78 -6.92 -4.71
C TYR A 211 -6.28 -6.97 -4.99
N ASN A 212 -5.81 -8.02 -5.68
CA ASN A 212 -4.42 -8.25 -6.02
C ASN A 212 -3.47 -8.21 -4.81
N ARG A 213 -3.95 -8.54 -3.60
CA ARG A 213 -3.09 -8.61 -2.41
C ARG A 213 -2.05 -9.72 -2.57
N PHE A 214 -0.83 -9.50 -2.09
CA PHE A 214 0.20 -10.53 -2.10
C PHE A 214 0.12 -11.37 -0.83
N TRP A 215 -0.14 -12.66 -0.99
CA TRP A 215 -0.09 -13.67 0.07
C TRP A 215 1.14 -14.53 -0.12
N GLN A 216 2.15 -14.29 0.72
CA GLN A 216 3.43 -15.00 0.66
C GLN A 216 3.32 -16.39 1.28
N PRO A 217 4.03 -17.40 0.76
CA PRO A 217 4.14 -18.69 1.44
C PRO A 217 4.87 -18.53 2.78
N PHE A 218 4.42 -19.24 3.80
CA PHE A 218 5.10 -19.34 5.09
C PHE A 218 5.11 -20.77 5.60
N MET A 219 6.28 -21.19 6.04
CA MET A 219 6.50 -22.47 6.70
C MET A 219 7.34 -22.27 7.96
N ASP A 220 7.10 -23.12 8.93
CA ASP A 220 7.96 -23.31 10.09
C ASP A 220 8.22 -24.81 10.32
N ASN A 221 8.70 -25.18 11.50
CA ASN A 221 9.00 -26.57 11.84
C ASN A 221 7.78 -27.39 12.27
N ASN A 222 6.58 -26.81 12.29
CA ASN A 222 5.37 -27.54 12.65
C ASN A 222 4.89 -28.43 11.49
N PRO A 223 4.18 -29.53 11.78
CA PRO A 223 3.53 -30.34 10.76
C PRO A 223 2.57 -29.51 9.89
N ILE A 224 2.48 -29.89 8.62
CA ILE A 224 1.54 -29.31 7.65
C ILE A 224 0.43 -30.32 7.32
N VAL A 225 -0.71 -29.80 6.87
CA VAL A 225 -1.83 -30.63 6.39
C VAL A 225 -2.54 -29.96 5.23
N GLU A 226 -3.01 -30.75 4.27
CA GLU A 226 -3.82 -30.28 3.15
C GLU A 226 -5.31 -30.25 3.50
N SER A 227 -6.04 -29.32 2.87
CA SER A 227 -7.49 -29.22 2.99
C SER A 227 -8.21 -30.06 1.94
N HIS A 228 -9.13 -30.89 2.40
CA HIS A 228 -9.91 -31.81 1.56
C HIS A 228 -11.34 -31.30 1.31
N SER A 229 -11.69 -30.11 1.79
CA SER A 229 -13.04 -29.54 1.67
C SER A 229 -13.00 -28.16 0.99
N ASN A 230 -13.99 -27.91 0.13
CA ASN A 230 -14.10 -26.64 -0.59
C ASN A 230 -14.56 -25.54 0.37
N ILE A 231 -13.90 -24.38 0.30
CA ILE A 231 -14.37 -23.14 0.94
C ILE A 231 -15.12 -22.29 -0.08
N THR A 232 -16.17 -21.65 0.40
CA THR A 232 -16.82 -20.53 -0.28
C THR A 232 -16.27 -19.20 0.24
N SER A 233 -15.85 -18.32 -0.67
CA SER A 233 -15.22 -17.03 -0.31
C SER A 233 -16.19 -16.10 0.46
N SER A 234 -17.50 -16.32 0.31
CA SER A 234 -18.57 -15.54 0.95
C SER A 234 -18.55 -15.55 2.47
N ASP A 235 -17.86 -16.51 3.09
CA ASP A 235 -17.83 -16.67 4.54
C ASP A 235 -16.86 -15.68 5.23
N PHE A 236 -16.07 -14.96 4.43
CA PHE A 236 -15.06 -14.01 4.89
C PHE A 236 -15.33 -12.60 4.35
N TRP A 237 -15.60 -11.65 5.24
CA TRP A 237 -15.98 -10.27 4.87
C TRP A 237 -14.88 -9.45 4.20
N ASN A 238 -13.61 -9.86 4.32
CA ASN A 238 -12.48 -9.25 3.63
C ASN A 238 -11.96 -10.10 2.46
N THR A 239 -12.72 -11.14 2.08
CA THR A 239 -12.59 -11.88 0.82
C THR A 239 -11.17 -12.41 0.52
N PRO A 240 -10.49 -13.12 1.43
CA PRO A 240 -9.20 -13.76 1.15
C PRO A 240 -9.33 -14.77 -0.01
N PRO A 241 -8.25 -14.99 -0.78
CA PRO A 241 -8.29 -15.89 -1.92
C PRO A 241 -8.35 -17.34 -1.46
N LEU A 242 -9.21 -18.16 -2.08
CA LEU A 242 -9.44 -19.55 -1.66
C LEU A 242 -8.18 -20.41 -1.64
N LYS A 243 -7.18 -20.07 -2.48
CA LYS A 243 -5.90 -20.79 -2.53
C LYS A 243 -5.14 -20.79 -1.21
N VAL A 244 -5.33 -19.81 -0.32
CA VAL A 244 -4.61 -19.75 0.97
C VAL A 244 -5.10 -20.78 1.98
N PHE A 245 -6.20 -21.46 1.69
CA PHE A 245 -6.75 -22.49 2.55
C PHE A 245 -6.46 -23.91 2.05
N LYS A 246 -5.68 -24.06 0.97
CA LYS A 246 -5.28 -25.38 0.45
C LYS A 246 -4.44 -26.16 1.45
N SER A 247 -3.67 -25.46 2.28
CA SER A 247 -2.86 -26.05 3.33
C SER A 247 -2.99 -25.28 4.64
N ALA A 248 -2.47 -25.87 5.70
CA ALA A 248 -2.41 -25.31 7.03
C ALA A 248 -1.22 -25.85 7.80
N ILE A 249 -0.76 -25.06 8.76
CA ILE A 249 0.11 -25.52 9.85
C ILE A 249 -0.77 -26.15 10.94
N THR A 250 -0.34 -27.27 11.51
CA THR A 250 -1.10 -28.06 12.49
C THR A 250 -0.21 -28.67 13.58
N THR A 251 -0.82 -29.29 14.59
CA THR A 251 -0.12 -30.12 15.57
C THR A 251 -0.96 -31.34 15.99
N SER A 252 -0.37 -32.26 16.76
CA SER A 252 -1.05 -33.46 17.24
C SER A 252 -2.18 -33.14 18.23
N ARG A 253 -3.14 -34.07 18.36
CA ARG A 253 -4.23 -34.00 19.35
C ARG A 253 -3.69 -33.66 20.76
N GLY A 254 -4.38 -32.74 21.43
CA GLY A 254 -4.07 -32.34 22.81
C GLY A 254 -2.82 -31.47 22.96
N LYS A 255 -2.07 -31.19 21.89
CA LYS A 255 -0.91 -30.28 21.93
C LYS A 255 -1.33 -28.86 21.57
N THR A 256 -0.65 -27.89 22.18
CA THR A 256 -0.74 -26.48 21.80
C THR A 256 0.08 -26.26 20.53
N LEU A 257 -0.53 -25.67 19.49
CA LEU A 257 0.19 -25.24 18.30
C LEU A 257 0.77 -23.84 18.58
N LYS A 258 2.06 -23.65 18.33
CA LYS A 258 2.75 -22.37 18.49
C LYS A 258 3.43 -21.99 17.18
N VAL A 259 3.17 -20.77 16.73
CA VAL A 259 3.74 -20.19 15.50
C VAL A 259 4.38 -18.85 15.87
N GLN A 260 5.66 -18.69 15.59
CA GLN A 260 6.34 -17.39 15.72
C GLN A 260 6.17 -16.64 14.40
N TRP A 261 5.23 -15.70 14.37
CA TRP A 261 4.86 -14.99 13.15
C TRP A 261 4.39 -13.56 13.44
N PRO A 262 4.93 -12.55 12.74
CA PRO A 262 5.89 -12.65 11.62
C PRO A 262 7.31 -13.03 12.11
N THR A 263 8.19 -13.39 11.18
CA THR A 263 9.58 -13.81 11.50
C THR A 263 10.40 -12.67 12.09
N GLU A 264 10.17 -11.46 11.59
CA GLU A 264 10.91 -10.28 12.01
C GLU A 264 10.31 -9.65 13.27
N PRO A 265 11.15 -9.12 14.17
CA PRO A 265 10.69 -8.44 15.37
C PRO A 265 9.94 -7.15 15.01
N LEU A 266 8.81 -6.93 15.68
CA LEU A 266 7.94 -5.79 15.45
C LEU A 266 8.36 -4.58 16.29
N PRO A 267 8.31 -3.35 15.76
CA PRO A 267 8.44 -2.15 16.58
C PRO A 267 7.28 -2.06 17.59
N SER A 268 7.52 -1.43 18.73
CA SER A 268 6.46 -1.19 19.72
C SER A 268 5.38 -0.28 19.14
N SER A 269 4.21 -0.83 18.84
CA SER A 269 3.10 -0.10 18.22
C SER A 269 1.76 -0.83 18.41
N LYS A 270 0.74 -0.33 17.71
CA LYS A 270 -0.60 -0.90 17.62
C LYS A 270 -0.77 -1.61 16.28
N TYR A 271 -1.35 -2.79 16.33
CA TYR A 271 -1.47 -3.67 15.17
C TYR A 271 -2.92 -4.10 14.96
N TYR A 272 -3.26 -4.28 13.69
CA TYR A 272 -4.40 -5.06 13.26
C TYR A 272 -3.91 -6.47 12.94
N ILE A 273 -4.55 -7.48 13.50
CA ILE A 273 -4.22 -8.89 13.28
C ILE A 273 -5.49 -9.58 12.78
N SER A 274 -5.40 -10.34 11.70
CA SER A 274 -6.44 -11.30 11.29
C SER A 274 -5.83 -12.67 11.06
N LEU A 275 -6.52 -13.69 11.56
CA LEU A 275 -6.10 -15.09 11.46
C LEU A 275 -7.23 -15.91 10.86
N TYR A 276 -6.88 -16.80 9.93
CA TYR A 276 -7.82 -17.56 9.13
C TYR A 276 -7.67 -19.04 9.39
N PHE A 277 -8.80 -19.70 9.57
CA PHE A 277 -8.88 -21.09 9.99
C PHE A 277 -9.93 -21.81 9.15
N GLN A 278 -9.65 -23.06 8.82
CA GLN A 278 -10.60 -23.97 8.21
C GLN A 278 -10.30 -25.38 8.70
N ASP A 279 -11.33 -26.13 9.05
CA ASP A 279 -11.15 -27.56 9.25
C ASP A 279 -10.89 -28.20 7.89
N ASN A 280 -9.75 -28.84 7.79
CA ASN A 280 -9.21 -29.38 6.56
C ASN A 280 -9.81 -30.78 6.22
N ARG A 281 -10.76 -31.27 7.02
CA ARG A 281 -11.30 -32.64 6.96
C ARG A 281 -12.81 -32.66 6.77
N THR A 282 -13.31 -33.80 6.33
CA THR A 282 -14.76 -34.04 6.25
C THR A 282 -15.42 -33.95 7.65
N PRO A 283 -16.53 -33.22 7.79
CA PRO A 283 -17.25 -33.14 9.05
C PRO A 283 -17.72 -34.52 9.51
N SER A 284 -17.52 -34.83 10.79
CA SER A 284 -18.01 -36.06 11.42
C SER A 284 -18.39 -35.77 12.87
N PRO A 285 -19.23 -36.61 13.49
CA PRO A 285 -19.53 -36.49 14.92
C PRO A 285 -18.31 -36.65 15.83
N PHE A 286 -17.12 -36.99 15.32
CA PHE A 286 -15.90 -37.17 16.14
C PHE A 286 -14.74 -36.30 15.68
N SER A 287 -14.97 -35.34 14.78
CA SER A 287 -13.90 -34.51 14.17
C SER A 287 -14.01 -33.01 14.46
N TRP A 288 -14.77 -32.59 15.47
CA TRP A 288 -14.88 -31.17 15.82
C TRP A 288 -13.57 -30.58 16.32
N ARG A 289 -13.35 -29.30 16.03
CA ARG A 289 -12.11 -28.58 16.36
C ARG A 289 -12.44 -27.31 17.11
N VAL A 290 -12.08 -27.30 18.39
CA VAL A 290 -12.26 -26.14 19.25
C VAL A 290 -10.96 -25.83 19.98
N PHE A 291 -10.50 -24.58 19.90
CA PHE A 291 -9.31 -24.13 20.62
C PHE A 291 -9.42 -22.64 20.95
N SER A 292 -8.61 -22.18 21.90
CA SER A 292 -8.45 -20.76 22.17
C SER A 292 -7.18 -20.24 21.50
N VAL A 293 -7.21 -19.01 21.03
CA VAL A 293 -6.08 -18.32 20.40
C VAL A 293 -5.53 -17.29 21.37
N SER A 294 -4.22 -17.26 21.52
CA SER A 294 -3.51 -16.23 22.25
C SER A 294 -2.39 -15.63 21.41
N VAL A 295 -2.13 -14.33 21.61
CA VAL A 295 -1.04 -13.60 20.96
C VAL A 295 -0.14 -13.06 22.07
N ASN A 296 1.12 -13.48 22.09
CA ASN A 296 2.09 -13.20 23.16
C ASN A 296 1.53 -13.55 24.56
N GLY A 297 0.89 -14.71 24.67
CA GLY A 297 0.29 -15.22 25.91
C GLY A 297 -0.97 -14.48 26.38
N LYS A 298 -1.40 -13.42 25.67
CA LYS A 298 -2.66 -12.73 25.96
C LYS A 298 -3.80 -13.34 25.16
N ASN A 299 -4.94 -13.52 25.81
CA ASN A 299 -6.13 -14.09 25.22
C ASN A 299 -6.64 -13.23 24.04
N PHE A 300 -6.63 -13.78 22.83
CA PHE A 300 -7.06 -13.13 21.60
C PHE A 300 -8.46 -13.58 21.20
N PHE A 301 -8.76 -14.88 21.32
CA PHE A 301 -10.10 -15.43 21.11
C PHE A 301 -10.28 -16.72 21.92
N THR A 302 -11.44 -16.92 22.54
CA THR A 302 -11.74 -18.12 23.34
C THR A 302 -12.75 -19.01 22.66
N ASN A 303 -12.58 -20.33 22.80
CA ASN A 303 -13.53 -21.33 22.31
C ASN A 303 -13.85 -21.16 20.81
N LEU A 304 -12.84 -20.88 19.99
CA LEU A 304 -12.99 -20.81 18.54
C LEU A 304 -13.39 -22.17 18.01
N ASN A 305 -14.59 -22.26 17.44
CA ASN A 305 -15.07 -23.45 16.74
C ASN A 305 -14.71 -23.32 15.26
N VAL A 306 -13.86 -24.21 14.77
CA VAL A 306 -13.38 -24.21 13.37
C VAL A 306 -14.11 -25.31 12.60
N THR A 307 -14.86 -24.91 11.56
CA THR A 307 -15.60 -25.81 10.66
C THR A 307 -14.97 -25.82 9.26
N THR A 308 -15.52 -26.64 8.36
CA THR A 308 -15.10 -26.70 6.95
C THR A 308 -15.43 -25.44 6.15
N ASP A 309 -16.41 -24.66 6.59
CA ASP A 309 -16.78 -23.36 5.99
C ASP A 309 -15.71 -22.30 6.25
N GLY A 310 -14.91 -22.52 7.31
CA GLY A 310 -13.86 -21.62 7.72
C GLY A 310 -14.35 -20.51 8.65
N VAL A 311 -13.39 -19.88 9.33
CA VAL A 311 -13.63 -18.79 10.27
C VAL A 311 -12.43 -17.86 10.30
N MET A 312 -12.70 -16.57 10.44
CA MET A 312 -11.71 -15.53 10.66
C MET A 312 -11.93 -14.91 12.03
N VAL A 313 -10.84 -14.73 12.78
CA VAL A 313 -10.84 -13.88 13.97
C VAL A 313 -9.87 -12.73 13.76
N TYR A 314 -10.22 -11.56 14.28
CA TYR A 314 -9.38 -10.37 14.15
C TYR A 314 -9.38 -9.54 15.42
N GLY A 315 -8.32 -8.75 15.58
CA GLY A 315 -8.14 -7.81 16.68
C GLY A 315 -7.56 -6.51 16.17
N THR A 316 -8.12 -5.39 16.62
CA THR A 316 -7.67 -4.05 16.27
C THR A 316 -6.90 -3.41 17.42
N GLN A 317 -5.94 -2.54 17.11
CA GLN A 317 -5.13 -1.82 18.11
C GLN A 317 -4.44 -2.75 19.13
N TRP A 318 -4.08 -3.95 18.70
CA TRP A 318 -3.39 -4.93 19.52
C TRP A 318 -1.94 -4.48 19.76
N PRO A 319 -1.47 -4.33 21.01
CA PRO A 319 -0.10 -3.89 21.28
C PRO A 319 0.88 -5.04 21.03
N LEU A 320 1.82 -4.85 20.10
CA LEU A 320 2.93 -5.77 19.86
C LEU A 320 4.27 -5.02 19.92
N SER A 321 5.32 -5.76 20.25
CA SER A 321 6.72 -5.34 20.23
C SER A 321 7.59 -6.60 20.26
N GLY A 322 8.70 -6.60 19.52
CA GLY A 322 9.60 -7.75 19.41
C GLY A 322 8.96 -8.91 18.63
N LEU A 323 9.45 -10.12 18.88
CA LEU A 323 8.91 -11.33 18.28
C LEU A 323 7.46 -11.59 18.75
N THR A 324 6.65 -12.16 17.86
CA THR A 324 5.24 -12.41 18.12
C THR A 324 4.94 -13.91 18.04
N GLU A 325 4.48 -14.48 19.16
CA GLU A 325 4.00 -15.86 19.25
C GLU A 325 2.47 -15.87 19.14
N ILE A 326 1.94 -16.62 18.18
CA ILE A 326 0.55 -17.04 18.13
C ILE A 326 0.47 -18.46 18.67
N ALA A 327 -0.29 -18.66 19.74
CA ALA A 327 -0.51 -19.97 20.34
C ALA A 327 -1.99 -20.34 20.30
N MET A 328 -2.27 -21.54 19.80
CA MET A 328 -3.60 -22.14 19.74
C MET A 328 -3.66 -23.32 20.69
N THR A 329 -4.50 -23.22 21.72
CA THR A 329 -4.57 -24.20 22.80
C THR A 329 -5.92 -24.94 22.73
N PRO A 330 -5.95 -26.24 22.41
CA PRO A 330 -7.19 -27.01 22.40
C PRO A 330 -7.73 -27.19 23.82
N GLY A 331 -9.06 -27.34 23.94
CA GLY A 331 -9.68 -27.76 25.19
C GLY A 331 -9.35 -29.21 25.56
N ALA A 332 -9.70 -29.62 26.78
CA ALA A 332 -9.68 -31.03 27.16
C ALA A 332 -10.58 -31.85 26.23
N ASP A 333 -10.19 -33.08 25.93
CA ASP A 333 -10.96 -34.06 25.15
C ASP A 333 -11.25 -33.70 23.69
N ILE A 334 -10.76 -32.56 23.18
CA ILE A 334 -10.89 -32.23 21.76
C ILE A 334 -10.20 -33.33 20.92
N PRO A 335 -10.91 -33.93 19.95
CA PRO A 335 -10.43 -35.12 19.24
C PRO A 335 -9.25 -34.84 18.31
N VAL A 336 -8.93 -33.57 18.07
CA VAL A 336 -8.13 -33.10 16.94
C VAL A 336 -7.27 -31.91 17.36
N GLY A 337 -6.08 -31.75 16.78
CA GLY A 337 -5.21 -30.60 17.10
C GLY A 337 -5.75 -29.27 16.56
N PRO A 338 -5.19 -28.13 16.92
CA PRO A 338 -5.41 -26.86 16.21
C PRO A 338 -4.84 -26.86 14.78
N VAL A 339 -5.34 -25.96 13.94
CA VAL A 339 -4.79 -25.64 12.60
C VAL A 339 -4.77 -24.13 12.42
N ILE A 340 -3.99 -23.63 11.46
CA ILE A 340 -4.07 -22.25 10.96
C ILE A 340 -3.69 -22.22 9.47
N ASN A 341 -4.50 -21.55 8.65
CA ASN A 341 -4.36 -21.56 7.19
C ASN A 341 -3.66 -20.31 6.67
N ALA A 342 -3.98 -19.15 7.24
CA ALA A 342 -3.41 -17.89 6.79
C ALA A 342 -3.43 -16.85 7.91
N GLY A 343 -2.72 -15.74 7.68
CA GLY A 343 -2.75 -14.60 8.58
C GLY A 343 -2.37 -13.29 7.90
N GLU A 344 -2.91 -12.19 8.41
CA GLU A 344 -2.44 -10.84 8.10
C GLU A 344 -2.12 -10.04 9.37
N ILE A 345 -1.00 -9.33 9.37
CA ILE A 345 -0.62 -8.35 10.39
C ILE A 345 -0.33 -7.03 9.69
N PHE A 346 -0.98 -5.99 10.19
CA PHE A 346 -0.76 -4.61 9.75
C PHE A 346 -0.37 -3.78 10.96
N GLN A 347 0.64 -2.92 10.78
CA GLN A 347 0.88 -1.84 11.72
C GLN A 347 -0.16 -0.75 11.47
N MET A 348 -0.86 -0.34 12.53
CA MET A 348 -1.79 0.79 12.45
C MET A 348 -0.99 2.08 12.49
N LEU A 349 -0.84 2.70 11.32
CA LEU A 349 -0.10 3.94 11.14
C LEU A 349 -1.04 5.12 11.40
N PRO A 350 -0.83 5.94 12.44
CA PRO A 350 -1.63 7.15 12.62
C PRO A 350 -1.41 8.10 11.45
N LEU A 351 -2.51 8.54 10.82
CA LEU A 351 -2.45 9.57 9.80
C LEU A 351 -1.95 10.87 10.42
N GLY A 352 -1.14 11.60 9.65
CA GLY A 352 -0.61 12.89 10.04
C GLY A 352 -1.69 13.97 10.18
N GLY A 353 -1.24 15.21 10.28
CA GLY A 353 -2.12 16.33 9.98
C GLY A 353 -2.54 16.33 8.51
N ARG A 354 -3.30 17.36 8.11
CA ARG A 354 -3.55 17.68 6.71
C ARG A 354 -3.31 19.16 6.48
N THR A 355 -2.81 19.52 5.31
CA THR A 355 -2.84 20.93 4.90
C THR A 355 -4.28 21.32 4.58
N LEU A 356 -4.67 22.55 4.94
CA LEU A 356 -5.99 23.05 4.62
C LEU A 356 -6.20 22.99 3.09
N THR A 357 -7.32 22.40 2.65
CA THR A 357 -7.60 22.18 1.22
C THR A 357 -7.50 23.46 0.38
N ARG A 358 -7.92 24.60 0.92
CA ARG A 358 -7.81 25.89 0.25
C ARG A 358 -6.35 26.31 0.02
N ASP A 359 -5.47 26.03 0.99
CA ASP A 359 -4.05 26.30 0.86
C ASP A 359 -3.41 25.35 -0.16
N VAL A 360 -3.77 24.06 -0.15
CA VAL A 360 -3.33 23.08 -1.17
C VAL A 360 -3.68 23.57 -2.58
N MET A 361 -4.95 23.93 -2.81
CA MET A 361 -5.39 24.47 -4.10
C MET A 361 -4.63 25.75 -4.49
N GLY A 362 -4.43 26.67 -3.54
CA GLY A 362 -3.66 27.90 -3.78
C GLY A 362 -2.22 27.61 -4.19
N MET A 363 -1.57 26.63 -3.55
CA MET A 363 -0.21 26.21 -3.83
C MET A 363 -0.06 25.45 -5.15
N GLU A 364 -1.00 24.56 -5.49
CA GLU A 364 -1.05 23.88 -6.79
C GLU A 364 -1.22 24.87 -7.94
N ASP A 365 -2.13 25.84 -7.79
CA ASP A 365 -2.36 26.88 -8.78
C ASP A 365 -1.15 27.81 -8.92
N LEU A 366 -0.47 28.09 -7.82
CA LEU A 366 0.77 28.86 -7.80
C LEU A 366 1.88 28.11 -8.56
N ALA A 367 2.05 26.81 -8.30
CA ALA A 367 3.00 25.96 -9.02
C ALA A 367 2.75 25.98 -10.53
N ARG A 368 1.49 25.88 -10.95
CA ARG A 368 1.09 25.96 -12.38
C ARG A 368 1.33 27.33 -13.02
N GLY A 369 1.41 28.39 -12.23
CA GLY A 369 1.72 29.74 -12.72
C GLY A 369 3.19 29.93 -13.09
N PHE A 370 4.08 29.12 -12.53
CA PHE A 370 5.52 29.16 -12.80
C PHE A 370 5.90 28.22 -13.95
N ASN A 371 6.81 28.67 -14.80
CA ASN A 371 7.36 27.86 -15.89
C ASN A 371 8.37 26.82 -15.38
N ASN A 372 8.99 27.10 -14.24
CA ASN A 372 10.04 26.30 -13.61
C ASN A 372 9.88 26.30 -12.08
N PRO A 373 8.76 25.79 -11.54
CA PRO A 373 8.60 25.64 -10.09
C PRO A 373 9.68 24.71 -9.51
N PRO A 374 10.01 24.81 -8.21
CA PRO A 374 10.88 23.85 -7.56
C PRO A 374 10.37 22.41 -7.75
N SER A 375 11.30 21.47 -7.89
CA SER A 375 11.00 20.08 -8.30
C SER A 375 10.19 19.30 -7.28
N ASP A 376 10.13 19.75 -6.02
CA ASP A 376 9.32 19.16 -4.96
C ASP A 376 7.93 19.79 -4.80
N TRP A 377 7.54 20.73 -5.67
CA TRP A 377 6.20 21.35 -5.66
C TRP A 377 5.11 20.43 -6.25
N SER A 378 4.96 19.26 -5.64
CA SER A 378 3.93 18.25 -5.92
C SER A 378 3.54 17.52 -4.62
N GLY A 379 2.30 17.04 -4.52
CA GLY A 379 1.75 16.42 -3.29
C GLY A 379 1.32 17.45 -2.24
N ASP A 380 1.33 17.08 -0.95
CA ASP A 380 0.96 18.03 0.13
C ASP A 380 2.06 19.09 0.32
N PRO A 381 1.77 20.40 0.31
CA PRO A 381 2.80 21.45 0.37
C PRO A 381 3.48 21.61 1.73
N CYS A 382 2.86 21.14 2.81
CA CYS A 382 3.39 21.32 4.17
C CYS A 382 3.81 20.02 4.84
N LEU A 383 3.30 18.87 4.38
CA LEU A 383 3.38 17.62 5.12
C LEU A 383 4.15 16.52 4.39
N PRO A 384 4.87 15.67 5.14
CA PRO A 384 5.16 15.80 6.57
C PRO A 384 6.02 17.05 6.83
N GLN A 385 6.00 17.58 8.06
CA GLN A 385 6.59 18.90 8.37
C GLN A 385 8.07 19.04 7.99
N ASN A 386 8.84 17.96 8.04
CA ASN A 386 10.25 17.94 7.68
C ASN A 386 10.50 17.79 6.17
N ASN A 387 9.42 17.67 5.37
CA ASN A 387 9.45 17.55 3.92
C ASN A 387 8.39 18.48 3.30
N SER A 388 8.19 19.66 3.88
CA SER A 388 7.42 20.71 3.21
C SER A 388 8.10 21.08 1.88
N TRP A 389 7.32 21.62 0.95
CA TRP A 389 7.87 22.09 -0.32
C TRP A 389 8.97 23.11 -0.12
N THR A 390 9.93 23.14 -1.05
CA THR A 390 11.04 24.08 -1.00
C THR A 390 10.51 25.52 -0.96
N GLY A 391 11.03 26.30 0.01
CA GLY A 391 10.62 27.68 0.25
C GLY A 391 9.31 27.83 1.04
N VAL A 392 8.63 26.74 1.42
CA VAL A 392 7.34 26.78 2.12
C VAL A 392 7.53 26.48 3.61
N THR A 393 7.06 27.40 4.46
CA THR A 393 6.91 27.16 5.90
C THR A 393 5.44 27.17 6.28
N CYS A 394 5.07 26.25 7.18
CA CYS A 394 3.69 26.07 7.59
C CYS A 394 3.54 26.06 9.11
N THR A 395 2.32 26.28 9.58
CA THR A 395 1.97 26.12 11.01
C THR A 395 2.16 24.67 11.48
N THR A 396 2.29 24.49 12.78
CA THR A 396 2.29 23.16 13.39
C THR A 396 0.88 22.78 13.86
N GLY A 397 0.52 21.51 13.74
CA GLY A 397 -0.79 21.00 14.18
C GLY A 397 -1.39 19.97 13.24
N LYS A 398 -2.62 19.53 13.55
CA LYS A 398 -3.39 18.58 12.71
C LYS A 398 -3.99 19.22 11.47
N LEU A 399 -4.26 20.53 11.50
CA LEU A 399 -4.72 21.28 10.35
C LEU A 399 -3.69 22.38 10.07
N THR A 400 -2.89 22.15 9.04
CA THR A 400 -1.73 22.96 8.72
C THR A 400 -2.09 24.04 7.70
N ARG A 401 -1.50 25.22 7.86
CA ARG A 401 -1.65 26.40 6.99
C ARG A 401 -0.29 26.87 6.50
N VAL A 402 -0.21 27.33 5.26
CA VAL A 402 0.99 27.98 4.72
C VAL A 402 1.11 29.39 5.34
N VAL A 403 2.27 29.70 5.90
CA VAL A 403 2.54 30.99 6.57
C VAL A 403 3.67 31.77 5.92
N THR A 404 4.65 31.08 5.32
CA THR A 404 5.76 31.74 4.62
C THR A 404 6.00 31.08 3.28
N LEU A 405 6.17 31.91 2.25
CA LEU A 405 6.73 31.54 0.96
C LEU A 405 8.01 32.34 0.72
N ASN A 406 9.16 31.70 0.87
CA ASN A 406 10.46 32.28 0.55
C ASN A 406 11.03 31.62 -0.70
N LEU A 407 10.93 32.33 -1.81
CA LEU A 407 11.43 31.90 -3.12
C LEU A 407 12.44 32.92 -3.66
N THR A 408 13.15 33.61 -2.79
CA THR A 408 14.15 34.61 -3.17
C THR A 408 15.28 33.97 -3.97
N ASN A 409 15.59 34.54 -5.15
CA ASN A 409 16.67 34.08 -6.05
C ASN A 409 16.55 32.61 -6.54
N PHE A 410 15.35 32.06 -6.65
CA PHE A 410 15.13 30.72 -7.21
C PHE A 410 15.17 30.69 -8.75
N GLY A 411 15.36 31.84 -9.40
CA GLY A 411 15.36 31.94 -10.86
C GLY A 411 14.01 31.60 -11.49
N LEU A 412 12.91 31.73 -10.72
CA LEU A 412 11.55 31.43 -11.18
C LEU A 412 11.15 32.37 -12.32
N ALA A 413 10.49 31.82 -13.32
CA ALA A 413 9.87 32.53 -14.43
C ALA A 413 8.39 32.14 -14.53
N GLY A 414 7.62 32.92 -15.29
CA GLY A 414 6.16 32.77 -15.37
C GLY A 414 5.46 33.87 -14.57
N SER A 415 4.27 33.59 -14.07
CA SER A 415 3.39 34.59 -13.43
C SER A 415 2.91 34.16 -12.06
N LEU A 416 2.57 35.15 -11.23
CA LEU A 416 2.00 34.90 -9.91
C LEU A 416 0.51 34.62 -10.02
N SER A 417 0.09 33.38 -9.75
CA SER A 417 -1.31 32.98 -9.85
C SER A 417 -2.22 33.80 -8.91
N PRO A 418 -3.41 34.26 -9.35
CA PRO A 418 -4.38 34.92 -8.48
C PRO A 418 -4.82 34.08 -7.28
N SER A 419 -4.70 32.75 -7.37
CA SER A 419 -5.00 31.84 -6.27
C SER A 419 -4.07 31.99 -5.07
N ILE A 420 -3.01 32.81 -5.14
CA ILE A 420 -2.27 33.20 -3.93
C ILE A 420 -3.15 33.86 -2.87
N ALA A 421 -4.24 34.52 -3.27
CA ALA A 421 -5.27 35.07 -2.39
C ALA A 421 -5.97 34.00 -1.52
N ASN A 422 -5.87 32.71 -1.87
CA ASN A 422 -6.39 31.61 -1.06
C ASN A 422 -5.58 31.37 0.21
N LEU A 423 -4.32 31.79 0.26
CA LEU A 423 -3.39 31.55 1.37
C LEU A 423 -3.62 32.55 2.52
N THR A 424 -4.84 32.59 3.07
CA THR A 424 -5.22 33.63 4.05
C THR A 424 -4.43 33.61 5.37
N GLY A 425 -3.65 32.55 5.62
CA GLY A 425 -2.70 32.48 6.75
C GLY A 425 -1.29 32.97 6.44
N LEU A 426 -1.02 33.41 5.20
CA LEU A 426 0.30 33.84 4.74
C LEU A 426 0.72 35.15 5.44
N THR A 427 1.85 35.12 6.13
CA THR A 427 2.44 36.27 6.83
C THR A 427 3.62 36.86 6.09
N HIS A 428 4.38 36.03 5.36
CA HIS A 428 5.58 36.44 4.64
C HIS A 428 5.59 35.86 3.22
N LEU A 429 5.73 36.73 2.22
CA LEU A 429 5.91 36.37 0.83
C LEU A 429 7.19 37.03 0.32
N TRP A 430 8.19 36.26 -0.09
CA TRP A 430 9.44 36.80 -0.64
C TRP A 430 9.73 36.19 -1.99
N LEU A 431 9.61 37.00 -3.03
CA LEU A 431 9.77 36.59 -4.44
C LEU A 431 10.91 37.34 -5.15
N GLY A 432 11.71 38.12 -4.41
CA GLY A 432 12.77 38.95 -4.96
C GLY A 432 13.83 38.17 -5.75
N GLY A 433 14.40 38.80 -6.77
CA GLY A 433 15.48 38.20 -7.58
C GLY A 433 15.04 37.08 -8.53
N ASN A 434 13.74 37.00 -8.83
CA ASN A 434 13.19 36.10 -9.85
C ASN A 434 12.88 36.85 -11.16
N LYS A 435 12.54 36.09 -12.20
CA LYS A 435 12.16 36.56 -13.53
C LYS A 435 10.64 36.46 -13.75
N LEU A 436 9.88 36.77 -12.71
CA LEU A 436 8.41 36.76 -12.76
C LEU A 436 7.92 37.89 -13.66
N SER A 437 6.81 37.65 -14.36
CA SER A 437 6.17 38.60 -15.26
C SER A 437 4.64 38.57 -15.07
N GLY A 438 3.94 39.48 -15.77
CA GLY A 438 2.50 39.64 -15.63
C GLY A 438 2.09 40.53 -14.47
N PRO A 439 0.78 40.74 -14.27
CA PRO A 439 0.27 41.60 -13.21
C PRO A 439 0.47 40.97 -11.83
N ILE A 440 0.65 41.81 -10.82
CA ILE A 440 0.52 41.38 -9.42
C ILE A 440 -0.97 41.11 -9.16
N PRO A 441 -1.36 39.90 -8.74
CA PRO A 441 -2.76 39.59 -8.48
C PRO A 441 -3.30 40.34 -7.26
N GLU A 442 -4.63 40.43 -7.17
CA GLU A 442 -5.32 40.95 -6.00
C GLU A 442 -5.00 40.09 -4.76
N MET A 443 -4.48 40.72 -3.71
CA MET A 443 -4.10 40.07 -2.45
C MET A 443 -4.86 40.63 -1.25
N SER A 444 -5.97 41.32 -1.48
CA SER A 444 -6.78 41.98 -0.43
C SER A 444 -7.36 41.03 0.63
N THR A 445 -7.39 39.72 0.38
CA THR A 445 -7.82 38.70 1.34
C THR A 445 -6.70 38.23 2.29
N LEU A 446 -5.45 38.62 2.04
CA LEU A 446 -4.28 38.22 2.83
C LEU A 446 -4.09 39.14 4.04
N ASN A 447 -5.07 39.15 4.93
CA ASN A 447 -5.11 40.05 6.09
C ASN A 447 -3.95 39.86 7.09
N GLU A 448 -3.32 38.68 7.08
CA GLU A 448 -2.18 38.36 7.94
C GLU A 448 -0.82 38.72 7.32
N LEU A 449 -0.78 39.20 6.06
CA LEU A 449 0.45 39.49 5.34
C LEU A 449 1.16 40.70 5.95
N ARG A 450 2.42 40.49 6.35
CA ARG A 450 3.26 41.52 7.00
C ARG A 450 4.46 41.94 6.15
N THR A 451 4.89 41.09 5.22
CA THR A 451 6.07 41.34 4.38
C THR A 451 5.86 40.76 2.99
N LEU A 452 6.23 41.54 1.98
CA LEU A 452 6.17 41.23 0.55
C LEU A 452 7.51 41.52 -0.13
#